data_AF-A0A8B9JGR2-F1
#
_entry.id   AF-A0A8B9JGR2-F1
#
_cell.length_a   1.000
_cell.length_b   1.000
_cell.length_c   1.000
_cell.angle_alpha   90.00
_cell.angle_beta   90.00
_cell.angle_gamma   90.00
#
_symmetry.space_group_name_H-M   'P 1'
#
loop_
_entity.id
_entity.type
_entity.pdbx_description
1 polymer ?
#
loop_
_entity_poly.entity_id
_entity_poly.type
_entity_poly.pdbx_seq_one_letter_code
_entity_poly.pdbx_strand_id
1 'polypeptide(L)'
;DNVLNILKKFFFFQYDKEMYYNTTQFYLIDYPSLPAEKMEVIDKLSFGNIAKIFLEYEEAFWESDVSRISLIWDDDSVESVSTNKTQWLKHVSLFTVMKPQERFGNILIGWCPGDVADLIETMTEEELSSAITEHLRIFTGNLNIPPPKSVLQTRWRRNNFTHGSYTYIPVGVDGQVMDVLAQPLVGIKNPSKTKCWPKQDLQVLFSGEATIKTQYSTVQGALLSGHRDAERLAQLYGRTLLRKKSLGHAHRVL
;
A
#
# COMPACT_ATOMS: atom_id res chain seq x y z
N ASP A 1 20.72 -3.27 -12.18
CA ASP A 1 20.48 -2.93 -10.76
C ASP A 1 19.24 -2.07 -10.49
N ASN A 2 18.97 -0.99 -11.24
CA ASN A 2 17.74 -0.19 -11.03
C ASN A 2 16.43 -0.88 -11.48
N VAL A 3 16.44 -1.59 -12.61
CA VAL A 3 15.23 -2.25 -13.15
C VAL A 3 14.71 -3.36 -12.24
N LEU A 4 15.61 -4.15 -11.63
CA LEU A 4 15.27 -5.21 -10.67
C LEU A 4 14.65 -4.66 -9.37
N ASN A 5 15.03 -3.46 -8.95
CA ASN A 5 14.45 -2.82 -7.77
C ASN A 5 13.08 -2.20 -8.05
N ILE A 6 12.77 -1.88 -9.31
CA ILE A 6 11.47 -1.37 -9.70
C ILE A 6 10.49 -2.53 -9.95
N LEU A 7 10.93 -3.61 -10.59
CA LEU A 7 10.10 -4.81 -10.80
C LEU A 7 9.73 -5.52 -9.49
N LYS A 8 10.59 -5.44 -8.46
CA LYS A 8 10.24 -5.90 -7.10
C LYS A 8 9.05 -5.15 -6.49
N LYS A 9 8.71 -3.93 -6.93
CA LYS A 9 7.62 -3.13 -6.35
C LYS A 9 6.21 -3.64 -6.73
N PHE A 10 6.09 -4.50 -7.74
CA PHE A 10 4.79 -4.94 -8.24
C PHE A 10 4.75 -6.47 -8.32
N PHE A 11 4.02 -7.10 -7.39
CA PHE A 11 3.82 -8.55 -7.41
C PHE A 11 2.87 -8.95 -8.52
N PHE A 12 3.33 -9.85 -9.38
CA PHE A 12 2.52 -10.54 -10.39
C PHE A 12 2.32 -11.99 -9.96
N PHE A 13 1.06 -12.43 -9.94
CA PHE A 13 0.73 -13.85 -9.71
C PHE A 13 0.58 -14.55 -11.05
N GLN A 14 1.43 -15.55 -11.30
CA GLN A 14 1.15 -16.60 -12.28
C GLN A 14 0.52 -17.78 -11.55
N TYR A 15 -0.69 -18.15 -11.96
CA TYR A 15 -1.33 -19.39 -11.51
C TYR A 15 -0.84 -20.52 -12.42
N ASP A 16 0.02 -21.40 -11.91
CA ASP A 16 0.35 -22.65 -12.57
C ASP A 16 -0.27 -23.82 -11.80
N LYS A 17 -0.84 -24.77 -12.55
CA LYS A 17 -1.72 -25.83 -12.03
C LYS A 17 -0.96 -27.07 -11.56
N GLU A 18 0.37 -27.07 -11.73
CA GLU A 18 1.26 -28.18 -11.35
C GLU A 18 2.34 -27.72 -10.37
N MET A 19 2.02 -27.53 -9.08
CA MET A 19 3.03 -27.67 -8.03
C MET A 19 2.39 -27.84 -6.66
N TYR A 20 2.11 -29.10 -6.33
CA TYR A 20 2.01 -29.53 -4.94
C TYR A 20 3.43 -29.76 -4.41
N TYR A 21 3.69 -29.23 -3.21
CA TYR A 21 4.88 -29.41 -2.36
C TYR A 21 6.06 -28.44 -2.53
N ASN A 22 6.19 -27.61 -1.49
CA ASN A 22 7.38 -26.97 -0.94
C ASN A 22 8.14 -25.96 -1.81
N THR A 23 8.23 -24.75 -1.25
CA THR A 23 8.97 -23.55 -1.70
C THR A 23 8.20 -22.67 -2.69
N THR A 24 7.48 -21.67 -2.16
CA THR A 24 6.91 -20.57 -2.95
C THR A 24 8.06 -19.72 -3.49
N GLN A 25 8.58 -20.07 -4.66
CA GLN A 25 9.58 -19.29 -5.38
C GLN A 25 8.82 -18.29 -6.26
N PHE A 26 8.99 -16.99 -5.98
CA PHE A 26 8.32 -15.91 -6.71
C PHE A 26 9.05 -15.68 -8.04
N TYR A 27 8.39 -15.99 -9.15
CA TYR A 27 8.90 -15.70 -10.48
C TYR A 27 8.53 -14.26 -10.86
N LEU A 28 9.51 -13.36 -10.88
CA LEU A 28 9.40 -12.14 -11.69
C LEU A 28 9.30 -12.57 -13.16
N ILE A 29 8.29 -12.06 -13.88
CA ILE A 29 8.15 -12.31 -15.32
C ILE A 29 9.19 -11.44 -16.05
N ASP A 30 10.42 -11.94 -16.14
CA ASP A 30 11.52 -11.25 -16.84
C ASP A 30 11.82 -11.86 -18.22
N TYR A 31 11.20 -13.00 -18.58
CA TYR A 31 11.45 -13.68 -19.85
C TYR A 31 10.16 -14.13 -20.57
N PRO A 32 9.89 -13.60 -21.80
CA PRO A 32 10.56 -12.44 -22.40
C PRO A 32 10.34 -11.18 -21.54
N SER A 33 11.25 -10.22 -21.64
CA SER A 33 11.12 -8.96 -20.89
C SER A 33 9.82 -8.25 -21.24
N LEU A 34 9.26 -7.53 -20.26
CA LEU A 34 8.08 -6.71 -20.48
C LEU A 34 8.34 -5.68 -21.60
N PRO A 35 7.32 -5.32 -22.42
CA PRO A 35 7.45 -4.28 -23.43
C PRO A 35 7.97 -2.96 -22.83
N ALA A 36 8.74 -2.19 -23.60
CA ALA A 36 9.36 -0.94 -23.12
C ALA A 36 8.34 0.06 -22.56
N GLU A 37 7.17 0.18 -23.21
CA GLU A 37 6.06 1.01 -22.74
C GLU A 37 5.58 0.59 -21.33
N LYS A 38 5.55 -0.72 -21.05
CA LYS A 38 5.16 -1.26 -19.74
C LYS A 38 6.17 -0.91 -18.67
N MET A 39 7.45 -1.04 -19.00
CA MET A 39 8.55 -0.70 -18.11
C MET A 39 8.56 0.80 -17.80
N GLU A 40 8.37 1.64 -18.81
CA GLU A 40 8.35 3.09 -18.65
C GLU A 40 7.24 3.56 -17.71
N VAL A 41 6.03 3.00 -17.81
CA VAL A 41 4.93 3.38 -16.90
C VAL A 41 5.12 2.84 -15.49
N ILE A 42 5.75 1.67 -15.35
CA ILE A 42 6.14 1.12 -14.04
C ILE A 42 7.19 2.03 -13.37
N ASP A 43 8.14 2.57 -14.13
CA ASP A 43 9.17 3.49 -13.64
C ASP A 43 8.61 4.88 -13.30
N LYS A 44 7.63 5.36 -14.07
CA LYS A 44 6.93 6.65 -13.83
C LYS A 44 5.96 6.59 -12.65
N LEU A 45 5.32 5.45 -12.41
CA LEU A 45 4.48 5.25 -11.24
C LEU A 45 5.34 5.15 -9.98
N SER A 46 4.91 5.84 -8.93
CA SER A 46 5.61 5.79 -7.65
C SER A 46 4.83 5.03 -6.60
N PHE A 47 5.58 4.46 -5.67
CA PHE A 47 5.06 3.63 -4.59
C PHE A 47 5.49 4.23 -3.26
N GLY A 48 4.52 4.73 -2.51
CA GLY A 48 4.73 5.49 -1.28
C GLY A 48 5.03 4.58 -0.10
N ASN A 49 5.42 5.19 1.02
CA ASN A 49 5.49 4.49 2.30
C ASN A 49 4.76 5.26 3.40
N ILE A 50 4.15 4.51 4.31
CA ILE A 50 3.53 5.03 5.53
C ILE A 50 3.71 3.99 6.64
N ALA A 51 4.39 4.39 7.72
CA ALA A 51 4.50 3.56 8.90
C ALA A 51 3.35 3.87 9.87
N LYS A 52 2.82 2.83 10.50
CA LYS A 52 1.92 2.94 11.65
C LYS A 52 2.64 2.41 12.88
N ILE A 53 2.54 3.15 13.97
CA ILE A 53 3.08 2.76 15.27
C ILE A 53 1.90 2.53 16.20
N PHE A 54 1.70 1.29 16.63
CA PHE A 54 0.69 0.91 17.60
C PHE A 54 1.32 0.94 18.99
N LEU A 55 0.67 1.63 19.92
CA LEU A 55 1.10 1.84 21.28
C LEU A 55 0.01 1.31 22.20
N GLU A 56 0.26 0.17 22.83
CA GLU A 56 -0.67 -0.42 23.79
C GLU A 56 -0.37 0.11 25.19
N TYR A 57 -1.40 0.54 25.91
CA TYR A 57 -1.28 0.99 27.30
C TYR A 57 -2.07 0.07 28.23
N GLU A 58 -1.58 -0.08 29.47
CA GLU A 58 -2.34 -0.81 30.50
C GLU A 58 -3.64 -0.06 30.84
N GLU A 59 -3.55 1.27 31.00
CA GLU A 59 -4.67 2.18 31.20
C GLU A 59 -4.61 3.33 30.20
N ALA A 60 -5.76 3.76 29.69
CA ALA A 60 -5.85 4.93 28.83
C ALA A 60 -5.52 6.19 29.65
N PHE A 61 -4.51 6.95 29.21
CA PHE A 61 -4.21 8.28 29.79
C PHE A 61 -5.08 9.39 29.20
N TRP A 62 -5.92 9.07 28.22
CA TRP A 62 -6.83 9.96 27.52
C TRP A 62 -8.29 9.70 27.91
N GLU A 63 -9.16 10.69 27.70
CA GLU A 63 -10.59 10.59 28.02
C GLU A 63 -11.35 9.65 27.06
N SER A 64 -12.49 9.10 27.49
CA SER A 64 -13.19 8.03 26.77
C SER A 64 -13.80 8.45 25.44
N ASP A 65 -14.15 9.73 25.28
CA ASP A 65 -14.69 10.34 24.07
C ASP A 65 -13.60 10.79 23.07
N VAL A 66 -12.34 10.78 23.48
CA VAL A 66 -11.20 11.08 22.60
C VAL A 66 -11.10 10.01 21.52
N SER A 67 -11.10 10.48 20.28
CA SER A 67 -10.86 9.65 19.09
C SER A 67 -9.48 9.88 18.47
N ARG A 68 -8.91 11.07 18.67
CA ARG A 68 -7.63 11.49 18.09
C ARG A 68 -6.91 12.48 19.01
N ILE A 69 -5.59 12.42 19.02
CA ILE A 69 -4.71 13.37 19.69
C ILE A 69 -3.83 13.98 18.60
N SER A 70 -3.85 15.31 18.48
CA SER A 70 -3.05 16.04 17.49
C SER A 70 -2.01 16.90 18.19
N LEU A 71 -0.75 16.78 17.78
CA LEU A 71 0.40 17.50 18.31
C LEU A 71 0.77 18.60 17.32
N ILE A 72 0.58 19.86 17.70
CA ILE A 72 0.80 21.02 16.83
C ILE A 72 2.03 21.77 17.32
N TRP A 73 3.04 21.87 16.46
CA TRP A 73 4.24 22.63 16.72
C TRP A 73 4.03 24.10 16.35
N ASP A 74 4.57 25.03 17.15
CA ASP A 74 4.55 26.47 16.84
C ASP A 74 5.57 26.87 15.76
N ASP A 75 6.51 25.97 15.44
CA ASP A 75 7.63 26.23 14.53
C ASP A 75 7.42 25.55 13.17
N ASP A 76 7.37 26.37 12.12
CA ASP A 76 7.23 25.95 10.71
C ASP A 76 8.55 25.43 10.09
N SER A 77 9.64 25.33 10.86
CA SER A 77 10.92 24.86 10.32
C SER A 77 10.86 23.41 9.86
N VAL A 78 10.95 23.22 8.53
CA VAL A 78 11.10 21.92 7.88
C VAL A 78 12.57 21.50 7.96
N GLU A 79 13.04 21.15 9.15
CA GLU A 79 14.41 20.64 9.30
C GLU A 79 14.48 19.18 8.82
N SER A 80 15.44 18.90 7.94
CA SER A 80 15.69 17.55 7.46
C SER A 80 16.06 16.61 8.61
N VAL A 81 15.45 15.42 8.64
CA VAL A 81 15.64 14.33 9.64
C VAL A 81 17.11 13.87 9.81
N SER A 82 18.05 14.41 9.04
CA SER A 82 19.47 14.03 9.02
C SER A 82 20.30 14.50 10.20
N THR A 83 19.85 15.46 11.03
CA THR A 83 20.69 16.07 12.08
C THR A 83 20.32 15.70 13.52
N ASN A 84 19.09 15.29 13.81
CA ASN A 84 18.68 14.91 15.18
C ASN A 84 17.81 13.64 15.22
N LYS A 85 18.16 12.70 16.10
CA LYS A 85 17.44 11.44 16.34
C LYS A 85 15.99 11.62 16.80
N THR A 86 15.55 12.81 17.20
CA THR A 86 14.18 13.10 17.63
C THR A 86 13.40 14.00 16.67
N GLN A 87 14.03 14.56 15.63
CA GLN A 87 13.34 15.43 14.65
C GLN A 87 12.21 14.72 13.91
N TRP A 88 12.32 13.40 13.74
CA TRP A 88 11.27 12.59 13.12
C TRP A 88 9.91 12.69 13.85
N LEU A 89 9.90 13.01 15.15
CA LEU A 89 8.68 13.19 15.94
C LEU A 89 7.83 14.35 15.43
N LYS A 90 8.43 15.38 14.81
CA LYS A 90 7.68 16.47 14.14
C LYS A 90 6.74 15.93 13.05
N HIS A 91 7.08 14.80 12.45
CA HIS A 91 6.27 14.15 11.42
C HIS A 91 5.24 13.15 11.99
N VAL A 92 5.22 12.94 13.31
CA VAL A 92 4.23 12.10 14.02
C VAL A 92 3.30 13.01 14.82
N SER A 93 2.53 13.81 14.10
CA SER A 93 1.64 14.82 14.69
C SER A 93 0.23 14.30 14.98
N LEU A 94 -0.14 13.12 14.50
CA LEU A 94 -1.50 12.58 14.67
C LEU A 94 -1.47 11.17 15.24
N PHE A 95 -2.13 11.02 16.38
CA PHE A 95 -2.46 9.75 16.98
C PHE A 95 -3.96 9.52 16.91
N THR A 96 -4.38 8.31 16.54
CA THR A 96 -5.79 7.90 16.55
C THR A 96 -6.00 6.82 17.60
N VAL A 97 -7.05 6.93 18.40
CA VAL A 97 -7.46 5.90 19.35
C VAL A 97 -8.17 4.79 18.59
N MET A 98 -7.74 3.54 18.81
CA MET A 98 -8.42 2.39 18.22
C MET A 98 -9.76 2.14 18.93
N LYS A 99 -10.86 2.07 18.17
CA LYS A 99 -12.22 1.92 18.67
C LYS A 99 -12.94 0.73 18.00
N PRO A 100 -13.87 0.05 18.67
CA PRO A 100 -14.29 0.25 20.06
C PRO A 100 -13.24 -0.27 21.07
N GLN A 101 -13.09 0.43 22.20
CA GLN A 101 -12.04 0.16 23.20
C GLN A 101 -12.26 -1.19 23.90
N GLU A 102 -13.52 -1.62 24.05
CA GLU A 102 -13.92 -2.90 24.62
C GLU A 102 -13.42 -4.09 23.80
N ARG A 103 -13.18 -3.88 22.49
CA ARG A 103 -12.68 -4.91 21.58
C ARG A 103 -11.16 -4.85 21.44
N PHE A 104 -10.61 -3.66 21.42
CA PHE A 104 -9.23 -3.42 21.00
C PHE A 104 -8.29 -2.98 22.13
N GLY A 105 -8.81 -2.70 23.32
CA GLY A 105 -8.04 -2.18 24.44
C GLY A 105 -7.61 -0.73 24.26
N ASN A 106 -6.62 -0.31 25.05
CA ASN A 106 -6.12 1.06 25.10
C ASN A 106 -4.99 1.25 24.09
N ILE A 107 -5.33 1.32 22.80
CA ILE A 107 -4.36 1.42 21.71
C ILE A 107 -4.41 2.80 21.05
N LEU A 108 -3.25 3.47 21.01
CA LEU A 108 -3.00 4.62 20.14
C LEU A 108 -2.26 4.18 18.88
N ILE A 109 -2.58 4.82 17.76
CA ILE A 109 -1.94 4.59 16.46
C ILE A 109 -1.32 5.89 16.00
N GLY A 110 0.01 5.97 15.98
CA GLY A 110 0.76 7.07 15.36
C GLY A 110 0.89 6.86 13.85
N TRP A 111 0.57 7.89 13.08
CA TRP A 111 0.63 7.88 11.61
C TRP A 111 1.87 8.61 11.11
N CYS A 112 2.69 7.92 10.30
CA CYS A 112 3.99 8.41 9.92
C CYS A 112 4.20 8.31 8.39
N PRO A 113 3.74 9.30 7.62
CA PRO A 113 3.82 9.28 6.16
C PRO A 113 5.16 9.79 5.61
N GLY A 114 5.56 9.30 4.44
CA GLY A 114 6.71 9.82 3.70
C GLY A 114 8.04 9.25 4.19
N ASP A 115 9.13 10.02 4.02
CA ASP A 115 10.50 9.55 4.26
C ASP A 115 10.75 9.11 5.71
N VAL A 116 10.01 9.70 6.66
CA VAL A 116 10.08 9.32 8.07
C VAL A 116 9.67 7.86 8.32
N ALA A 117 8.79 7.30 7.47
CA ALA A 117 8.37 5.91 7.56
C ALA A 117 9.56 4.95 7.43
N ASP A 118 10.49 5.25 6.53
CA ASP A 118 11.66 4.40 6.25
C ASP A 118 12.61 4.33 7.45
N LEU A 119 12.75 5.45 8.17
CA LEU A 119 13.48 5.54 9.43
C LEU A 119 12.77 4.76 10.53
N ILE A 120 11.47 4.98 10.75
CA ILE A 120 10.69 4.28 11.79
C ILE A 120 10.77 2.78 11.60
N GLU A 121 10.74 2.28 10.36
CA GLU A 121 10.88 0.86 10.08
C GLU A 121 12.24 0.26 10.54
N THR A 122 13.28 1.07 10.81
CA THR A 122 14.58 0.62 11.38
C THR A 122 14.65 0.64 12.89
N MET A 123 13.80 1.42 13.55
CA MET A 123 13.93 1.68 14.98
C MET A 123 13.49 0.47 15.82
N THR A 124 14.01 0.37 17.03
CA THR A 124 13.56 -0.66 17.99
C THR A 124 12.29 -0.21 18.72
N GLU A 125 11.62 -1.18 19.36
CA GLU A 125 10.43 -0.90 20.17
C GLU A 125 10.77 0.05 21.34
N GLU A 126 11.95 -0.09 21.95
CA GLU A 126 12.41 0.75 23.05
C GLU A 126 12.70 2.19 22.61
N GLU A 127 13.33 2.36 21.44
CA GLU A 127 13.59 3.68 20.87
C GLU A 127 12.29 4.43 20.58
N LEU A 128 11.30 3.75 19.99
CA LEU A 128 9.98 4.32 19.71
C LEU A 128 9.20 4.60 20.99
N SER A 129 9.18 3.65 21.93
CA SER A 129 8.50 3.77 23.21
C SER A 129 9.00 5.00 23.99
N SER A 130 10.31 5.13 24.14
CA SER A 130 10.93 6.25 24.86
C SER A 130 10.65 7.58 24.18
N ALA A 131 10.92 7.68 22.87
CA ALA A 131 10.78 8.92 22.11
C ALA A 131 9.33 9.43 22.07
N ILE A 132 8.36 8.54 21.82
CA ILE A 132 6.95 8.93 21.74
C ILE A 132 6.39 9.27 23.12
N THR A 133 6.78 8.55 24.16
CA THR A 133 6.33 8.85 25.53
C THR A 133 6.76 10.24 25.96
N GLU A 134 8.02 10.58 25.73
CA GLU A 134 8.53 11.92 26.04
C GLU A 134 7.81 12.99 25.20
N HIS A 135 7.59 12.70 23.93
CA HIS A 135 6.86 13.58 23.03
C HIS A 135 5.43 13.87 23.53
N LEU A 136 4.69 12.83 23.93
CA LEU A 136 3.35 12.98 24.49
C LEU A 136 3.36 13.76 25.81
N ARG A 137 4.34 13.52 26.69
CA ARG A 137 4.46 14.26 27.97
C ARG A 137 4.67 15.75 27.75
N ILE A 138 5.54 16.12 26.80
CA ILE A 138 5.81 17.53 26.46
C ILE A 138 4.54 18.22 25.98
N PHE A 139 3.83 17.62 25.03
CA PHE A 139 2.67 18.26 24.40
C PHE A 139 1.41 18.27 25.26
N THR A 140 1.23 17.28 26.11
CA THR A 140 0.09 17.21 27.03
C THR A 140 0.35 17.94 28.34
N GLY A 141 1.61 18.29 28.65
CA GLY A 141 2.02 18.80 29.97
C GLY A 141 1.90 17.76 31.09
N ASN A 142 1.58 16.50 30.77
CA ASN A 142 1.37 15.45 31.75
C ASN A 142 2.59 14.53 31.83
N LEU A 143 3.49 14.79 32.79
CA LEU A 143 4.69 13.97 33.02
C LEU A 143 4.39 12.55 33.52
N ASN A 144 3.16 12.27 33.97
CA ASN A 144 2.78 10.97 34.51
C ASN A 144 2.34 9.97 33.44
N ILE A 145 2.32 10.35 32.15
CA ILE A 145 2.01 9.40 31.06
C ILE A 145 3.04 8.26 31.14
N PRO A 146 2.61 7.00 31.33
CA PRO A 146 3.53 5.87 31.39
C PRO A 146 4.04 5.54 30.00
N PRO A 147 5.19 4.85 29.88
CA PRO A 147 5.55 4.23 28.61
C PRO A 147 4.47 3.20 28.20
N PRO A 148 4.26 2.98 26.89
CA PRO A 148 3.39 1.92 26.41
C PRO A 148 3.91 0.55 26.89
N LYS A 149 2.97 -0.35 27.18
CA LYS A 149 3.20 -1.76 27.52
C LYS A 149 3.85 -2.53 26.38
N SER A 150 3.40 -2.27 25.16
CA SER A 150 3.94 -2.86 23.94
C SER A 150 3.91 -1.85 22.80
N VAL A 151 4.88 -1.98 21.89
CA VAL A 151 4.99 -1.14 20.69
C VAL A 151 5.09 -2.04 19.47
N LEU A 152 4.31 -1.75 18.43
CA LEU A 152 4.40 -2.45 17.15
C LEU A 152 4.48 -1.42 16.03
N GLN A 153 5.46 -1.54 15.14
CA GLN A 153 5.51 -0.75 13.91
C GLN A 153 5.26 -1.61 12.66
N THR A 154 4.57 -1.05 11.67
CA THR A 154 4.46 -1.68 10.35
C THR A 154 5.74 -1.51 9.56
N ARG A 155 6.15 -2.53 8.78
CA ARG A 155 7.34 -2.49 7.92
C ARG A 155 7.03 -2.75 6.45
N TRP A 156 6.29 -1.84 5.82
CA TRP A 156 5.77 -2.03 4.46
C TRP A 156 6.85 -1.96 3.39
N ARG A 157 7.82 -1.04 3.50
CA ARG A 157 8.91 -0.94 2.52
C ARG A 157 9.91 -2.08 2.63
N ARG A 158 10.22 -2.51 3.86
CA ARG A 158 11.13 -3.65 4.10
C ARG A 158 10.50 -5.02 3.83
N ASN A 159 9.18 -5.11 3.76
CA ASN A 159 8.51 -6.37 3.47
C ASN A 159 8.72 -6.76 2.00
N ASN A 160 9.30 -7.94 1.80
CA ASN A 160 9.61 -8.53 0.50
C ASN A 160 8.38 -8.80 -0.38
N PHE A 161 7.16 -8.63 0.10
CA PHE A 161 5.91 -8.82 -0.64
C PHE A 161 5.16 -7.52 -0.96
N THR A 162 5.62 -6.39 -0.43
CA THR A 162 4.93 -5.11 -0.61
C THR A 162 5.85 -4.01 -1.08
N HIS A 163 7.11 -3.97 -0.62
CA HIS A 163 8.10 -2.96 -1.04
C HIS A 163 7.66 -1.49 -0.92
N GLY A 164 6.61 -1.25 -0.13
CA GLY A 164 5.99 0.02 0.19
C GLY A 164 4.52 -0.20 0.54
N SER A 165 3.77 0.89 0.60
CA SER A 165 2.39 0.91 1.08
C SER A 165 1.38 0.86 -0.07
N TYR A 166 1.30 1.93 -0.86
CA TYR A 166 0.40 2.04 -1.99
C TYR A 166 0.95 3.01 -3.04
N THR A 167 0.45 2.87 -4.27
CA THR A 167 0.80 3.69 -5.41
C THR A 167 0.37 5.14 -5.20
N TYR A 168 1.13 6.08 -5.75
CA TYR A 168 0.70 7.46 -5.93
C TYR A 168 1.18 7.98 -7.29
N ILE A 169 0.55 9.05 -7.76
CA ILE A 169 0.93 9.71 -9.02
C ILE A 169 1.91 10.83 -8.69
N PRO A 170 3.19 10.77 -9.15
CA PRO A 170 4.14 11.85 -8.93
C PRO A 170 3.75 13.15 -9.63
N VAL A 171 4.33 14.26 -9.18
CA VAL A 171 4.20 15.55 -9.85
C VAL A 171 4.69 15.43 -11.30
N GLY A 172 3.88 15.90 -12.25
CA GLY A 172 4.19 15.84 -13.68
C GLY A 172 3.88 14.51 -14.36
N VAL A 173 3.34 13.52 -13.63
CA VAL A 173 2.81 12.27 -14.19
C VAL A 173 1.28 12.36 -14.20
N ASP A 174 0.65 11.87 -15.26
CA ASP A 174 -0.81 11.76 -15.35
C ASP A 174 -1.27 10.31 -15.12
N GLY A 175 -2.57 10.13 -14.86
CA GLY A 175 -3.14 8.81 -14.58
C GLY A 175 -3.19 7.83 -15.78
N GLN A 176 -2.82 8.25 -16.99
CA GLN A 176 -2.80 7.36 -18.17
C GLN A 176 -1.77 6.24 -18.01
N VAL A 177 -0.71 6.46 -17.23
CA VAL A 177 0.27 5.43 -16.88
C VAL A 177 -0.39 4.19 -16.26
N MET A 178 -1.48 4.36 -15.51
CA MET A 178 -2.25 3.24 -14.92
C MET A 178 -3.12 2.53 -15.96
N ASP A 179 -3.66 3.26 -16.95
CA ASP A 179 -4.41 2.66 -18.05
C ASP A 179 -3.51 1.78 -18.94
N VAL A 180 -2.27 2.22 -19.16
CA VAL A 180 -1.21 1.45 -19.84
C VAL A 180 -0.78 0.26 -18.99
N LEU A 181 -0.55 0.45 -17.68
CA LEU A 181 -0.24 -0.63 -16.76
C LEU A 181 -1.36 -1.68 -16.71
N ALA A 182 -2.62 -1.27 -16.87
CA ALA A 182 -3.76 -2.18 -16.94
C ALA A 182 -3.89 -2.96 -18.26
N GLN A 183 -3.16 -2.61 -19.33
CA GLN A 183 -3.29 -3.33 -20.60
C GLN A 183 -2.70 -4.74 -20.52
N PRO A 184 -3.40 -5.78 -21.01
CA PRO A 184 -2.85 -7.13 -21.03
C PRO A 184 -1.69 -7.24 -22.03
N LEU A 185 -0.77 -8.17 -21.77
CA LEU A 185 0.15 -8.63 -22.81
C LEU A 185 -0.55 -9.66 -23.68
N VAL A 186 -0.50 -9.45 -25.00
CA VAL A 186 -1.08 -10.34 -26.01
C VAL A 186 0.02 -11.08 -26.74
N GLY A 187 -0.18 -12.39 -26.96
CA GLY A 187 0.72 -13.21 -27.76
C GLY A 187 0.61 -12.89 -29.24
N ILE A 188 1.74 -12.76 -29.93
CA ILE A 188 1.79 -12.63 -31.39
C ILE A 188 1.65 -14.02 -32.02
N LYS A 189 0.43 -14.52 -32.18
CA LYS A 189 0.18 -15.69 -33.03
C LYS A 189 -0.12 -15.23 -34.46
N ASN A 190 0.91 -15.34 -35.31
CA ASN A 190 0.85 -15.42 -36.77
C ASN A 190 -0.08 -14.38 -37.48
N PRO A 191 0.42 -13.21 -37.94
CA PRO A 191 -0.40 -12.17 -38.58
C PRO A 191 -1.03 -12.57 -39.93
N SER A 192 -0.80 -13.78 -40.45
CA SER A 192 -1.16 -14.16 -41.82
C SER A 192 -2.44 -14.98 -41.99
N LYS A 193 -3.15 -15.40 -40.94
CA LYS A 193 -4.33 -16.27 -41.10
C LYS A 193 -5.42 -16.01 -40.06
N THR A 194 -6.25 -14.98 -40.25
CA THR A 194 -7.71 -15.03 -40.03
C THR A 194 -8.35 -13.68 -40.35
N LYS A 195 -9.37 -13.70 -41.23
CA LYS A 195 -10.18 -12.53 -41.67
C LYS A 195 -11.25 -12.10 -40.64
N CYS A 196 -11.14 -12.55 -39.39
CA CYS A 196 -12.06 -12.21 -38.31
C CYS A 196 -11.23 -11.62 -37.17
N TRP A 197 -11.72 -10.54 -36.54
CA TRP A 197 -11.09 -9.86 -35.39
C TRP A 197 -10.26 -10.82 -34.54
N PRO A 198 -8.95 -10.59 -34.38
CA PRO A 198 -8.07 -11.59 -33.79
C PRO A 198 -8.55 -11.85 -32.36
N LYS A 199 -8.85 -13.12 -32.06
CA LYS A 199 -8.93 -13.58 -30.67
C LYS A 199 -7.56 -13.28 -30.07
N GLN A 200 -7.44 -12.13 -29.39
CA GLN A 200 -6.21 -11.72 -28.74
C GLN A 200 -5.83 -12.82 -27.76
N ASP A 201 -4.68 -13.44 -27.98
CA ASP A 201 -4.16 -14.47 -27.09
C ASP A 201 -3.64 -13.78 -25.83
N LEU A 202 -4.52 -13.51 -24.85
CA LEU A 202 -4.12 -12.87 -23.60
C LEU A 202 -3.14 -13.80 -22.88
N GLN A 203 -1.91 -13.35 -22.68
CA GLN A 203 -0.87 -14.11 -22.00
C GLN A 203 -0.71 -13.66 -20.55
N VAL A 204 -0.67 -12.34 -20.32
CA VAL A 204 -0.49 -11.75 -18.99
C VAL A 204 -1.51 -10.64 -18.78
N LEU A 205 -2.22 -10.67 -17.66
CA LEU A 205 -3.14 -9.61 -17.24
C LEU A 205 -2.59 -8.92 -15.98
N PHE A 206 -2.91 -7.64 -15.82
CA PHE A 206 -2.41 -6.79 -14.74
C PHE A 206 -3.58 -6.25 -13.95
N SER A 207 -3.79 -6.80 -12.76
CA SER A 207 -4.76 -6.32 -11.78
C SER A 207 -4.04 -5.78 -10.55
N GLY A 208 -4.78 -5.04 -9.72
CA GLY A 208 -4.27 -4.43 -8.50
C GLY A 208 -4.58 -2.93 -8.45
N GLU A 209 -4.38 -2.34 -7.28
CA GLU A 209 -4.70 -0.94 -7.01
C GLU A 209 -4.01 0.03 -7.98
N ALA A 210 -2.78 -0.29 -8.42
CA ALA A 210 -2.00 0.51 -9.36
C ALA A 210 -2.54 0.52 -10.80
N THR A 211 -3.58 -0.28 -11.10
CA THR A 211 -4.08 -0.49 -12.47
C THR A 211 -5.44 0.17 -12.71
N ILE A 212 -5.89 1.07 -11.83
CA ILE A 212 -7.20 1.73 -11.92
C ILE A 212 -7.14 3.20 -11.51
N LYS A 213 -7.05 4.09 -12.49
CA LYS A 213 -6.86 5.54 -12.27
C LYS A 213 -7.95 6.24 -11.44
N THR A 214 -9.17 5.69 -11.37
CA THR A 214 -10.29 6.34 -10.67
C THR A 214 -10.33 6.03 -9.18
N GLN A 215 -9.67 4.94 -8.74
CA GLN A 215 -9.74 4.43 -7.37
C GLN A 215 -8.41 3.78 -6.93
N TYR A 216 -7.29 4.26 -7.44
CA TYR A 216 -5.96 3.78 -7.06
C TYR A 216 -5.69 3.99 -5.56
N SER A 217 -4.71 3.29 -5.01
CA SER A 217 -4.37 3.26 -3.58
C SER A 217 -5.48 2.72 -2.66
N THR A 218 -6.52 2.08 -3.20
CA THR A 218 -7.64 1.55 -2.41
C THR A 218 -7.87 0.06 -2.61
N VAL A 219 -8.40 -0.57 -1.56
CA VAL A 219 -8.90 -1.96 -1.62
C VAL A 219 -10.01 -2.11 -2.65
N GLN A 220 -10.91 -1.12 -2.73
CA GLN A 220 -12.00 -1.13 -3.70
C GLN A 220 -11.47 -1.09 -5.14
N GLY A 221 -10.46 -0.26 -5.42
CA GLY A 221 -9.79 -0.22 -6.72
C GLY A 221 -9.16 -1.58 -7.06
N ALA A 222 -8.43 -2.18 -6.13
CA ALA A 222 -7.87 -3.52 -6.32
C ALA A 222 -8.96 -4.56 -6.66
N LEU A 223 -10.07 -4.57 -5.92
CA LEU A 223 -11.21 -5.45 -6.17
C LEU A 223 -11.80 -5.24 -7.58
N LEU A 224 -12.08 -3.99 -7.95
CA LEU A 224 -12.67 -3.67 -9.25
C LEU A 224 -11.74 -4.02 -10.42
N SER A 225 -10.43 -3.79 -10.27
CA SER A 225 -9.45 -4.19 -11.27
C SER A 225 -9.37 -5.71 -11.44
N GLY A 226 -9.49 -6.47 -10.35
CA GLY A 226 -9.57 -7.93 -10.41
C GLY A 226 -10.82 -8.42 -11.14
N HIS A 227 -11.98 -7.79 -10.89
CA HIS A 227 -13.19 -8.09 -11.66
C HIS A 227 -13.03 -7.78 -13.15
N ARG A 228 -12.42 -6.64 -13.51
CA ARG A 228 -12.14 -6.28 -14.90
C ARG A 228 -11.33 -7.38 -15.62
N ASP A 229 -10.28 -7.87 -15.00
CA ASP A 229 -9.40 -8.86 -15.64
C ASP A 229 -10.00 -10.27 -15.63
N ALA A 230 -10.80 -10.61 -14.62
CA ALA A 230 -11.64 -11.81 -14.65
C ALA A 230 -12.67 -11.77 -15.79
N GLU A 231 -13.29 -10.62 -16.06
CA GLU A 231 -14.20 -10.43 -17.20
C GLU A 231 -13.46 -10.58 -18.54
N ARG A 232 -12.25 -10.02 -18.68
CA ARG A 232 -11.41 -10.20 -19.88
C ARG A 232 -11.11 -11.68 -20.15
N LEU A 233 -10.72 -12.43 -19.12
CA LEU A 233 -10.48 -13.87 -19.22
C LEU A 233 -11.77 -14.64 -19.58
N ALA A 234 -12.89 -14.31 -18.93
CA ALA A 234 -14.17 -14.95 -19.22
C ALA A 234 -14.58 -14.74 -20.69
N GLN A 235 -14.45 -13.52 -21.21
CA GLN A 235 -14.71 -13.20 -22.62
C GLN A 235 -13.81 -13.98 -23.57
N LEU A 236 -12.51 -14.08 -23.28
CA LEU A 236 -11.56 -14.86 -24.08
C LEU A 236 -11.98 -16.34 -24.22
N TYR A 237 -12.45 -16.94 -23.13
CA TYR A 237 -12.91 -18.33 -23.11
C TYR A 237 -14.39 -18.51 -23.47
N GLY A 238 -15.08 -17.46 -23.93
CA GLY A 238 -16.49 -17.53 -24.31
C GLY A 238 -17.43 -17.84 -23.13
N ARG A 239 -17.01 -17.53 -21.90
CA ARG A 239 -17.84 -17.67 -20.70
C ARG A 239 -18.51 -16.35 -20.38
N THR A 240 -19.84 -16.35 -20.27
CA THR A 240 -20.56 -15.20 -19.70
C THR A 240 -20.50 -15.29 -18.18
N LEU A 241 -19.82 -14.36 -17.53
CA LEU A 241 -20.02 -14.15 -16.10
C LEU A 241 -21.44 -13.60 -15.94
N LEU A 242 -22.32 -14.38 -15.33
CA LEU A 242 -23.66 -13.91 -14.97
C LEU A 242 -23.48 -12.75 -14.00
N ARG A 243 -23.63 -11.52 -14.49
CA ARG A 243 -23.84 -10.35 -13.65
C ARG A 243 -25.16 -10.62 -12.92
N LYS A 244 -25.10 -11.15 -11.69
CA LYS A 244 -26.21 -10.93 -10.75
C LYS A 244 -26.37 -9.42 -10.72
N LYS A 245 -27.47 -8.90 -11.27
CA LYS A 245 -27.85 -7.50 -11.08
C LYS A 245 -27.82 -7.26 -9.57
N SER A 246 -26.76 -6.64 -9.07
CA SER A 246 -26.78 -6.09 -7.74
C SER A 246 -27.82 -4.97 -7.81
N LEU A 247 -28.95 -5.17 -7.14
CA LEU A 247 -29.76 -4.03 -6.72
C LEU A 247 -28.81 -3.02 -6.09
N GLY A 248 -28.91 -1.76 -6.50
CA GLY A 248 -28.08 -0.69 -5.99
C GLY A 248 -28.03 -0.74 -4.46
N HIS A 249 -26.86 -1.09 -3.93
CA HIS A 249 -26.54 -0.84 -2.54
C HIS A 249 -25.47 0.22 -2.56
N ALA A 250 -25.90 1.45 -2.25
CA ALA A 250 -24.99 2.49 -1.82
C ALA A 250 -24.20 1.94 -0.62
N HIS A 251 -22.91 1.70 -0.81
CA HIS A 251 -22.04 1.43 0.32
C HIS A 251 -21.81 2.74 1.06
N ARG A 252 -22.63 2.96 2.09
CA ARG A 252 -22.40 3.97 3.11
C ARG A 252 -21.17 3.55 3.89
N VAL A 253 -20.05 4.22 3.67
CA VAL A 253 -18.88 4.14 4.55
C VAL A 253 -19.19 5.05 5.72
N LEU A 254 -19.40 4.45 6.90
CA LEU A 254 -19.33 5.14 8.19
C LEU A 254 -17.87 5.15 8.65
#